data_AF-A0A832FI54-F1
#
_entry.id   AF-A0A832FI54-F1
#
_cell.length_a   1.000
_cell.length_b   1.000
_cell.length_c   1.000
_cell.angle_alpha   90.00
_cell.angle_beta   90.00
_cell.angle_gamma   90.00
#
_symmetry.space_group_name_H-M   'P 1'
#
loop_
_entity.id
_entity.type
_entity.pdbx_description
1 polymer ?
#
loop_
_entity_poly.entity_id
_entity_poly.type
_entity_poly.pdbx_seq_one_letter_code
_entity_poly.pdbx_strand_id
1 'polypeptide(L)'
;MSIWPKFSSSFFLIIFSGLCLLMAGGCAYFGLVSYPELVQEKKQLLVSGNFDKALRSLESGISSGNCQVLNLMEQGMIRHMQGDYQGSIYSFEQALALIHSFEDRAVISARSVASQLLTLPMNDNAIPYYGYPFERVLINTYQAMNYLFLGNLEGARVEVRRADQRQSKELERHNKEVSEYQRWGSSRGIEVNNYAGVQELRDELQTLSGSTMSSFQNAFT
;
A
#
# COMPACT_ATOMS: atom_id res chain seq x y z
N MET A 1 -62.71 20.47 14.46
CA MET A 1 -62.74 19.01 14.21
C MET A 1 -61.31 18.57 13.91
N SER A 2 -60.50 18.30 14.94
CA SER A 2 -59.08 17.96 14.79
C SER A 2 -58.90 16.44 14.79
N ILE A 3 -58.64 15.88 13.61
CA ILE A 3 -58.44 14.45 13.38
C ILE A 3 -56.94 14.18 13.56
N TRP A 4 -56.50 13.99 14.80
CA TRP A 4 -55.18 13.43 15.09
C TRP A 4 -55.37 12.24 16.03
N PRO A 5 -54.88 11.03 15.70
CA PRO A 5 -54.98 9.90 16.60
C PRO A 5 -54.17 10.18 17.87
N LYS A 6 -54.78 9.95 19.04
CA LYS A 6 -54.08 9.96 20.33
C LYS A 6 -53.20 8.71 20.41
N PHE A 7 -51.97 8.80 19.93
CA PHE A 7 -50.97 7.74 20.15
C PHE A 7 -50.52 7.76 21.62
N SER A 8 -50.56 6.60 22.29
CA SER A 8 -50.11 6.50 23.69
C SER A 8 -48.58 6.59 23.78
N SER A 9 -48.05 7.02 24.92
CA SER A 9 -46.60 7.13 25.17
C SER A 9 -45.86 5.81 24.93
N SER A 10 -46.55 4.67 25.10
CA SER A 10 -46.03 3.33 24.80
C SER A 10 -45.72 3.11 23.32
N PHE A 11 -46.46 3.76 22.40
CA PHE A 11 -46.22 3.64 20.95
C PHE A 11 -44.93 4.36 20.53
N PHE A 12 -44.64 5.51 21.16
CA PHE A 12 -43.38 6.24 20.94
C PHE A 12 -42.17 5.49 21.51
N LEU A 13 -42.32 4.82 22.66
CA LEU A 13 -41.26 3.99 23.26
C LEU A 13 -40.91 2.75 22.43
N ILE A 14 -41.90 2.12 21.78
CA ILE A 14 -41.67 0.97 20.90
C ILE A 14 -40.96 1.38 19.61
N ILE A 15 -41.31 2.53 19.03
CA ILE A 15 -40.63 3.07 17.84
C ILE A 15 -39.18 3.48 18.18
N PHE A 16 -38.95 4.10 19.34
CA PHE A 16 -37.61 4.51 19.77
C PHE A 16 -36.72 3.30 20.14
N SER A 17 -37.30 2.25 20.74
CA SER A 17 -36.64 0.97 21.04
C SER A 17 -36.26 0.20 19.77
N GLY A 18 -37.16 0.14 18.77
CA GLY A 18 -36.88 -0.50 17.47
C GLY A 18 -35.83 0.23 16.63
N LEU A 19 -35.79 1.57 16.69
CA LEU A 19 -34.81 2.39 15.99
C LEU A 19 -33.40 2.28 16.60
N CYS A 20 -33.30 2.04 17.91
CA CYS A 20 -32.03 1.78 18.60
C CYS A 20 -31.41 0.41 18.23
N LEU A 21 -32.21 -0.63 18.02
CA LEU A 21 -31.70 -1.94 17.59
C LEU A 21 -31.19 -1.95 16.14
N LEU A 22 -31.69 -1.06 15.28
CA LEU A 22 -31.20 -0.90 13.90
C LEU A 22 -29.89 -0.08 13.80
N MET A 23 -29.58 0.76 14.79
CA MET A 23 -28.33 1.53 14.84
C MET A 23 -27.15 0.76 15.46
N ALA A 24 -27.40 -0.34 16.17
CA ALA A 24 -26.34 -1.17 16.76
C ALA A 24 -25.66 -2.12 15.77
N GLY A 25 -26.21 -2.31 14.56
CA GLY A 25 -25.64 -3.17 13.52
C GLY A 25 -24.75 -2.46 12.49
N GLY A 26 -24.61 -1.13 12.56
CA GLY A 26 -24.06 -0.33 11.45
C GLY A 26 -22.54 -0.08 11.46
N CYS A 27 -21.85 -0.20 12.61
CA CYS A 27 -20.47 0.30 12.74
C CYS A 27 -19.41 -0.77 13.02
N ALA A 28 -19.77 -2.05 13.14
CA ALA A 28 -18.81 -3.11 13.44
C ALA A 28 -18.28 -3.85 12.20
N TYR A 29 -18.86 -3.64 11.02
CA TYR A 29 -18.52 -4.44 9.83
C TYR A 29 -17.23 -4.00 9.12
N PHE A 30 -16.65 -2.84 9.47
CA PHE A 30 -15.43 -2.31 8.82
C PHE A 30 -14.15 -2.39 9.68
N GLY A 31 -14.22 -2.94 10.90
CA GLY A 31 -13.07 -2.98 11.82
C GLY A 31 -12.63 -4.37 12.29
N LEU A 32 -13.30 -5.45 11.86
CA LEU A 32 -13.09 -6.81 12.39
C LEU A 32 -12.55 -7.83 11.39
N VAL A 33 -12.19 -7.44 10.17
CA VAL A 33 -11.48 -8.35 9.27
C VAL A 33 -9.99 -8.20 9.57
N SER A 34 -9.45 -9.17 10.32
CA SER A 34 -8.02 -9.28 10.50
C SER A 34 -7.38 -9.46 9.11
N TYR A 35 -6.36 -8.66 8.78
CA TYR A 35 -5.62 -8.76 7.50
C TYR A 35 -5.28 -10.21 7.06
N PRO A 36 -4.96 -11.15 7.98
CA PRO A 36 -4.78 -12.57 7.65
C PRO A 36 -6.02 -13.26 7.06
N GLU A 37 -7.24 -12.93 7.50
CA GLU A 37 -8.48 -13.58 7.03
C GLU A 37 -8.83 -13.16 5.60
N LEU A 38 -8.67 -11.88 5.28
CA LEU A 38 -8.85 -11.34 3.92
C LEU A 38 -7.87 -11.99 2.93
N VAL A 39 -6.60 -12.14 3.35
CA VAL A 39 -5.57 -12.79 2.54
C VAL A 39 -5.84 -14.29 2.40
N GLN A 40 -6.41 -14.93 3.43
CA GLN A 40 -6.71 -16.36 3.42
C GLN A 40 -7.81 -16.72 2.42
N GLU A 41 -8.89 -15.93 2.35
CA GLU A 41 -9.96 -16.14 1.38
C GLU A 41 -9.43 -16.05 -0.06
N LYS A 42 -8.66 -14.99 -0.37
CA LYS A 42 -8.03 -14.83 -1.69
C LYS A 42 -7.10 -15.99 -2.02
N LYS A 43 -6.27 -16.44 -1.07
CA LYS A 43 -5.40 -17.62 -1.25
C LYS A 43 -6.20 -18.87 -1.60
N GLN A 44 -7.32 -19.13 -0.93
CA GLN A 44 -8.18 -20.28 -1.23
C GLN A 44 -8.78 -20.20 -2.64
N LEU A 45 -9.20 -19.01 -3.08
CA LEU A 45 -9.69 -18.80 -4.45
C LEU A 45 -8.60 -19.11 -5.48
N LEU A 46 -7.35 -18.71 -5.23
CA LEU A 46 -6.23 -18.99 -6.13
C LEU A 46 -5.86 -20.48 -6.16
N VAL A 47 -5.79 -21.13 -4.98
CA VAL A 47 -5.50 -22.58 -4.89
C VAL A 47 -6.59 -23.42 -5.56
N SER A 48 -7.84 -22.99 -5.48
CA SER A 48 -8.97 -23.65 -6.15
C SER A 48 -9.11 -23.32 -7.65
N GLY A 49 -8.19 -22.51 -8.21
CA GLY A 49 -8.22 -22.08 -9.61
C GLY A 49 -9.36 -21.10 -9.95
N ASN A 50 -10.02 -20.53 -8.94
CA ASN A 50 -11.15 -19.61 -9.13
C ASN A 50 -10.69 -18.17 -9.34
N PHE A 51 -9.94 -17.96 -10.42
CA PHE A 51 -9.34 -16.66 -10.76
C PHE A 51 -10.40 -15.56 -10.96
N ASP A 52 -11.55 -15.88 -11.56
CA ASP A 52 -12.60 -14.88 -11.80
C ASP A 52 -13.20 -14.29 -10.51
N LYS A 53 -13.43 -15.14 -9.49
CA LYS A 53 -13.87 -14.64 -8.18
C LYS A 53 -12.77 -13.83 -7.50
N ALA A 54 -11.52 -14.26 -7.61
CA ALA A 54 -10.38 -13.53 -7.07
C ALA A 54 -10.26 -12.14 -7.72
N LEU A 55 -10.41 -12.04 -9.05
CA LEU A 55 -10.38 -10.76 -9.78
C LEU A 55 -11.55 -9.84 -9.39
N ARG A 56 -12.78 -10.37 -9.28
CA ARG A 56 -13.94 -9.59 -8.82
C ARG A 56 -13.76 -9.02 -7.42
N SER A 57 -13.07 -9.74 -6.53
CA SER A 57 -12.79 -9.25 -5.17
C SER A 57 -11.92 -7.99 -5.13
N LEU A 58 -11.25 -7.64 -6.23
CA LEU A 58 -10.35 -6.48 -6.33
C LEU A 58 -11.02 -5.22 -6.87
N GLU A 59 -12.20 -5.32 -7.49
CA GLU A 59 -12.83 -4.22 -8.24
C GLU A 59 -13.12 -2.98 -7.37
N SER A 60 -13.60 -3.20 -6.15
CA SER A 60 -13.88 -2.13 -5.17
C SER A 60 -12.60 -1.43 -4.74
N GLY A 61 -11.50 -2.18 -4.59
CA GLY A 61 -10.20 -1.68 -4.19
C GLY A 61 -9.46 -0.93 -5.31
N ILE A 62 -9.67 -1.30 -6.58
CA ILE A 62 -9.15 -0.57 -7.74
C ILE A 62 -9.85 0.80 -7.88
N SER A 63 -11.13 0.88 -7.49
CA SER A 63 -11.90 2.12 -7.51
C SER A 63 -11.61 3.02 -6.30
N SER A 64 -10.98 2.49 -5.25
CA SER A 64 -10.62 3.20 -4.02
C SER A 64 -9.17 3.67 -4.06
N GLY A 65 -8.95 5.00 -4.13
CA GLY A 65 -7.63 5.59 -4.33
C GLY A 65 -6.55 5.18 -3.32
N ASN A 66 -6.91 4.78 -2.10
CA ASN A 66 -5.95 4.42 -1.05
C ASN A 66 -5.33 3.02 -1.22
N CYS A 67 -6.04 2.10 -1.86
CA CYS A 67 -5.59 0.71 -2.08
C CYS A 67 -5.41 0.39 -3.57
N GLN A 68 -5.54 1.38 -4.45
CA GLN A 68 -5.58 1.18 -5.90
C GLN A 68 -4.31 0.49 -6.42
N VAL A 69 -3.12 0.94 -5.99
CA VAL A 69 -1.84 0.33 -6.42
C VAL A 69 -1.76 -1.13 -5.99
N LEU A 70 -2.10 -1.43 -4.72
CA LEU A 70 -2.07 -2.80 -4.19
C LEU A 70 -2.99 -3.72 -5.01
N ASN A 71 -4.23 -3.30 -5.25
CA ASN A 71 -5.18 -4.12 -5.98
C ASN A 71 -4.79 -4.29 -7.46
N LEU A 72 -4.16 -3.30 -8.09
CA LEU A 72 -3.62 -3.45 -9.45
C LEU A 72 -2.44 -4.42 -9.50
N MET A 73 -1.55 -4.40 -8.49
CA MET A 73 -0.46 -5.37 -8.38
C MET A 73 -1.00 -6.79 -8.17
N GLU A 74 -1.96 -6.96 -7.26
CA GLU A 74 -2.64 -8.25 -7.06
C GLU A 74 -3.34 -8.71 -8.34
N GLN A 75 -4.05 -7.83 -9.04
CA GLN A 75 -4.71 -8.15 -10.31
C GLN A 75 -3.69 -8.63 -11.36
N GLY A 76 -2.55 -7.95 -11.46
CA GLY A 76 -1.46 -8.34 -12.36
C GLY A 76 -0.94 -9.74 -12.04
N MET A 77 -0.69 -10.06 -10.76
CA MET A 77 -0.24 -11.38 -10.34
C MET A 77 -1.28 -12.47 -10.62
N ILE A 78 -2.56 -12.20 -10.34
CA ILE A 78 -3.65 -13.15 -10.58
C ILE A 78 -3.77 -13.48 -12.07
N ARG A 79 -3.73 -12.47 -12.93
CA ARG A 79 -3.77 -12.65 -14.39
C ARG A 79 -2.54 -13.40 -14.90
N HIS A 80 -1.36 -13.14 -14.34
CA HIS A 80 -0.15 -13.91 -14.64
C HIS A 80 -0.34 -15.40 -14.32
N MET A 81 -0.85 -15.72 -13.12
CA MET A 81 -1.12 -17.10 -12.71
C MET A 81 -2.20 -17.78 -13.55
N GLN A 82 -3.17 -17.02 -14.05
CA GLN A 82 -4.22 -17.49 -14.96
C GLN A 82 -3.71 -17.75 -16.40
N GLY A 83 -2.50 -17.27 -16.74
CA GLY A 83 -1.96 -17.29 -18.11
C GLY A 83 -2.45 -16.15 -18.99
N ASP A 84 -3.21 -15.19 -18.44
CA ASP A 84 -3.57 -13.93 -19.10
C ASP A 84 -2.40 -12.93 -18.99
N TYR A 85 -1.32 -13.20 -19.72
CA TYR A 85 -0.12 -12.37 -19.68
C TYR A 85 -0.37 -10.95 -20.20
N GLN A 86 -1.25 -10.78 -21.18
CA GLN A 86 -1.59 -9.48 -21.74
C GLN A 86 -2.37 -8.62 -20.73
N GLY A 87 -3.37 -9.20 -20.06
CA GLY A 87 -4.10 -8.51 -19.00
C GLY A 87 -3.22 -8.27 -17.77
N SER A 88 -2.27 -9.15 -17.50
CA SER A 88 -1.28 -8.96 -16.43
C SER A 88 -0.38 -7.75 -16.69
N ILE A 89 0.17 -7.62 -17.91
CA ILE A 89 0.92 -6.44 -18.36
C ILE A 89 0.11 -5.16 -18.12
N TYR A 90 -1.14 -5.13 -18.61
CA TYR A 90 -2.01 -3.97 -18.48
C TYR A 90 -2.27 -3.55 -17.01
N SER A 91 -2.45 -4.52 -16.11
CA SER A 91 -2.62 -4.22 -14.68
C SER A 91 -1.34 -3.64 -14.06
N PHE A 92 -0.18 -4.21 -14.40
CA PHE A 92 1.10 -3.73 -13.90
C PHE A 92 1.50 -2.35 -14.46
N GLU A 93 1.19 -2.06 -15.73
CA GLU A 93 1.42 -0.74 -16.31
C GLU A 93 0.60 0.35 -15.59
N GLN A 94 -0.66 0.07 -15.27
CA GLN A 94 -1.48 1.00 -14.47
C GLN A 94 -0.92 1.19 -13.06
N ALA A 95 -0.47 0.11 -12.40
CA ALA A 95 0.17 0.21 -11.09
C ALA A 95 1.43 1.09 -11.15
N LEU A 96 2.30 0.86 -12.14
CA LEU A 96 3.53 1.64 -12.32
C LEU A 96 3.22 3.11 -12.61
N ALA A 97 2.21 3.42 -13.44
CA ALA A 97 1.81 4.80 -13.71
C ALA A 97 1.38 5.54 -12.43
N LEU A 98 0.61 4.89 -11.56
CA LEU A 98 0.22 5.45 -10.27
C LEU A 98 1.43 5.64 -9.35
N ILE A 99 2.29 4.63 -9.24
CA ILE A 99 3.54 4.68 -8.45
C ILE A 99 4.41 5.87 -8.90
N HIS A 100 4.60 6.05 -10.20
CA HIS A 100 5.35 7.18 -10.75
C HIS A 100 4.73 8.52 -10.33
N SER A 101 3.39 8.64 -10.38
CA SER A 101 2.72 9.85 -9.93
C SER A 101 2.96 10.17 -8.44
N PHE A 102 3.07 9.15 -7.58
CA PHE A 102 3.37 9.32 -6.17
C PHE A 102 4.84 9.71 -5.95
N GLU A 103 5.77 9.07 -6.68
CA GLU A 103 7.20 9.40 -6.62
C GLU A 103 7.46 10.85 -7.05
N ASP A 104 6.83 11.31 -8.13
CA ASP A 104 6.99 12.68 -8.63
C ASP A 104 6.45 13.71 -7.63
N ARG A 105 5.27 13.46 -7.04
CA ARG A 105 4.71 14.32 -5.99
C ARG A 105 5.62 14.39 -4.76
N ALA A 106 6.19 13.27 -4.33
CA ALA A 106 7.11 13.23 -3.19
C ALA A 106 8.39 14.04 -3.47
N VAL A 107 8.94 13.94 -4.68
CA VAL A 107 10.11 14.74 -5.10
C VAL A 107 9.78 16.23 -5.13
N ILE A 108 8.62 16.61 -5.66
CA ILE A 108 8.15 18.00 -5.68
C ILE A 108 7.95 18.51 -4.25
N SER A 109 7.30 17.71 -3.38
CA SER A 109 7.06 18.07 -1.98
C SER A 109 8.36 18.26 -1.21
N ALA A 110 9.34 17.37 -1.37
CA ALA A 110 10.66 17.51 -0.74
C ALA A 110 11.38 18.79 -1.21
N ARG A 111 11.32 19.09 -2.52
CA ARG A 111 11.86 20.35 -3.07
C ARG A 111 11.11 21.58 -2.55
N SER A 112 9.79 21.51 -2.44
CA SER A 112 8.97 22.63 -1.95
C SER A 112 9.16 22.86 -0.45
N VAL A 113 9.29 21.80 0.35
CA VAL A 113 9.60 21.88 1.80
C VAL A 113 10.98 22.47 2.04
N ALA A 114 11.98 22.14 1.22
CA ALA A 114 13.28 22.81 1.25
C ALA A 114 13.18 24.31 0.88
N SER A 115 12.15 24.72 0.13
CA SER A 115 11.92 26.11 -0.27
C SER A 115 10.95 26.90 0.64
N GLN A 116 10.10 26.23 1.43
CA GLN A 116 9.02 26.85 2.20
C GLN A 116 8.80 26.07 3.51
N LEU A 117 9.43 26.54 4.58
CA LEU A 117 9.34 25.95 5.92
C LEU A 117 8.01 26.25 6.66
N LEU A 118 7.00 26.76 5.97
CA LEU A 118 5.77 27.24 6.63
C LEU A 118 4.54 26.77 5.86
N THR A 119 3.62 26.17 6.63
CA THR A 119 2.22 25.89 6.30
C THR A 119 1.95 24.84 5.23
N LEU A 120 1.82 23.58 5.66
CA LEU A 120 0.80 22.72 5.06
C LEU A 120 -0.07 22.12 6.17
N PRO A 121 -1.40 22.31 6.13
CA PRO A 121 -2.30 21.57 6.97
C PRO A 121 -2.20 20.09 6.57
N MET A 122 -1.86 19.24 7.54
CA MET A 122 -1.86 17.78 7.42
C MET A 122 -3.31 17.36 7.17
N ASN A 123 -3.73 17.28 5.91
CA ASN A 123 -5.01 16.69 5.58
C ASN A 123 -4.90 15.17 5.84
N ASP A 124 -5.63 14.71 6.85
CA ASP A 124 -5.69 13.35 7.41
C ASP A 124 -6.27 12.28 6.46
N ASN A 125 -6.19 12.50 5.15
CA ASN A 125 -6.51 11.45 4.20
C ASN A 125 -5.36 10.44 4.22
N ALA A 126 -5.66 9.22 4.69
CA ALA A 126 -4.72 8.11 4.77
C ALA A 126 -3.77 8.08 3.57
N ILE A 127 -2.46 8.11 3.83
CA ILE A 127 -1.43 8.09 2.78
C ILE A 127 -1.72 6.87 1.89
N PRO A 128 -2.02 7.08 0.58
CA PRO A 128 -2.35 5.97 -0.30
C PRO A 128 -1.16 5.03 -0.40
N TYR A 129 -1.40 3.73 -0.33
CA TYR A 129 -0.34 2.74 -0.46
C TYR A 129 0.19 2.74 -1.90
N TYR A 130 1.51 2.79 -2.07
CA TYR A 130 2.18 2.85 -3.38
C TYR A 130 3.34 1.84 -3.51
N GLY A 131 3.30 0.77 -2.71
CA GLY A 131 4.25 -0.36 -2.77
C GLY A 131 5.59 -0.09 -2.09
N TYR A 132 6.17 -1.12 -1.48
CA TYR A 132 7.55 -1.11 -0.99
C TYR A 132 8.56 -1.16 -2.15
N PRO A 133 9.82 -0.71 -1.94
CA PRO A 133 10.85 -0.71 -2.98
C PRO A 133 11.02 -2.07 -3.69
N PHE A 134 11.07 -3.16 -2.94
CA PHE A 134 11.23 -4.51 -3.51
C PHE A 134 10.01 -4.93 -4.34
N GLU A 135 8.80 -4.52 -3.97
CA GLU A 135 7.58 -4.83 -4.70
C GLU A 135 7.54 -4.10 -6.04
N ARG A 136 8.06 -2.86 -6.09
CA ARG A 136 8.17 -2.11 -7.34
C ARG A 136 9.17 -2.75 -8.30
N VAL A 137 10.26 -3.32 -7.78
CA VAL A 137 11.19 -4.14 -8.58
C VAL A 137 10.47 -5.39 -9.08
N LEU A 138 9.74 -6.07 -8.19
CA LEU A 138 8.99 -7.29 -8.50
C LEU A 138 7.96 -7.09 -9.62
N ILE A 139 7.29 -5.93 -9.69
CA ILE A 139 6.38 -5.61 -10.81
C ILE A 139 7.10 -5.72 -12.15
N ASN A 140 8.31 -5.15 -12.28
CA ASN A 140 9.08 -5.20 -13.53
C ASN A 140 9.56 -6.62 -13.83
N THR A 141 9.89 -7.42 -12.79
CA THR A 141 10.20 -8.84 -12.94
C THR A 141 9.02 -9.62 -13.54
N TYR A 142 7.80 -9.42 -13.02
CA TYR A 142 6.60 -10.05 -13.58
C TYR A 142 6.29 -9.58 -15.00
N GLN A 143 6.45 -8.28 -15.30
CA GLN A 143 6.30 -7.79 -16.67
C GLN A 143 7.31 -8.45 -17.60
N ALA A 144 8.58 -8.60 -17.20
CA ALA A 144 9.57 -9.31 -17.98
C ALA A 144 9.16 -10.76 -18.26
N MET A 145 8.67 -11.47 -17.24
CA MET A 145 8.13 -12.83 -17.41
C MET A 145 6.93 -12.87 -18.35
N ASN A 146 5.97 -11.93 -18.22
CA ASN A 146 4.81 -11.84 -19.11
C ASN A 146 5.24 -11.66 -20.57
N TYR A 147 6.18 -10.74 -20.82
CA TYR A 147 6.72 -10.53 -22.17
C TYR A 147 7.44 -11.77 -22.70
N LEU A 148 8.19 -12.49 -21.86
CA LEU A 148 8.82 -13.77 -22.24
C LEU A 148 7.77 -14.82 -22.62
N PHE A 149 6.71 -14.99 -21.84
CA PHE A 149 5.65 -15.95 -22.14
C PHE A 149 4.86 -15.61 -23.41
N LEU A 150 4.82 -14.34 -23.79
CA LEU A 150 4.26 -13.87 -25.07
C LEU A 150 5.27 -13.94 -26.23
N GLY A 151 6.49 -14.44 -26.02
CA GLY A 151 7.54 -14.51 -27.04
C GLY A 151 8.18 -13.16 -27.39
N ASN A 152 7.91 -12.11 -26.61
CA ASN A 152 8.44 -10.77 -26.80
C ASN A 152 9.73 -10.57 -26.00
N LEU A 153 10.85 -11.04 -26.55
CA LEU A 153 12.17 -10.94 -25.90
C LEU A 153 12.60 -9.48 -25.69
N GLU A 154 12.31 -8.59 -26.62
CA GLU A 154 12.70 -7.18 -26.51
C GLU A 154 11.94 -6.46 -25.38
N GLY A 155 10.63 -6.71 -25.26
CA GLY A 155 9.83 -6.23 -24.13
C GLY A 155 10.37 -6.74 -22.79
N ALA A 156 10.72 -8.02 -22.72
CA ALA A 156 11.30 -8.60 -21.51
C ALA A 156 12.63 -7.93 -21.11
N ARG A 157 13.52 -7.68 -22.08
CA ARG A 157 14.81 -7.00 -21.84
C ARG A 157 14.63 -5.56 -21.37
N VAL A 158 13.62 -4.86 -21.86
CA VAL A 158 13.28 -3.51 -21.39
C VAL A 158 12.92 -3.54 -19.91
N GLU A 159 12.06 -4.46 -19.50
CA GLU A 159 11.61 -4.58 -18.11
C GLU A 159 12.72 -5.03 -17.16
N VAL A 160 13.62 -5.93 -17.60
CA VAL A 160 14.82 -6.29 -16.82
C VAL A 160 15.70 -5.07 -16.56
N ARG A 161 15.94 -4.22 -17.58
CA ARG A 161 16.70 -2.97 -17.38
C ARG A 161 15.99 -2.00 -16.44
N ARG A 162 14.65 -1.91 -16.52
CA ARG A 162 13.87 -1.07 -15.60
C ARG A 162 13.95 -1.58 -14.15
N ALA A 163 13.93 -2.90 -13.95
CA ALA A 163 14.12 -3.50 -12.63
C ALA A 163 15.50 -3.16 -12.05
N ASP A 164 16.56 -3.33 -12.84
CA ASP A 164 17.94 -3.00 -12.45
C ASP A 164 18.13 -1.51 -12.12
N GLN A 165 17.57 -0.62 -12.94
CA GLN A 165 17.59 0.82 -12.69
C GLN A 165 16.89 1.19 -11.38
N ARG A 166 15.74 0.56 -11.08
CA ARG A 166 15.04 0.78 -9.79
C ARG A 166 15.88 0.29 -8.63
N GLN A 167 16.40 -0.93 -8.70
CA GLN A 167 17.24 -1.49 -7.65
C GLN A 167 18.47 -0.62 -7.37
N SER A 168 19.14 -0.14 -8.43
CA SER A 168 20.29 0.77 -8.33
C SER A 168 19.93 2.10 -7.64
N LYS A 169 18.78 2.69 -8.00
CA LYS A 169 18.28 3.93 -7.39
C LYS A 169 17.96 3.74 -5.90
N GLU A 170 17.35 2.62 -5.53
CA GLU A 170 17.02 2.32 -4.14
C GLU A 170 18.28 2.04 -3.31
N LEU A 171 19.28 1.36 -3.88
CA LEU A 171 20.59 1.20 -3.25
C LEU A 171 21.29 2.54 -3.03
N GLU A 172 21.24 3.45 -4.00
CA GLU A 172 21.81 4.79 -3.85
C GLU A 172 21.12 5.59 -2.73
N ARG A 173 19.78 5.55 -2.67
CA ARG A 173 19.01 6.18 -1.59
C ARG A 173 19.40 5.60 -0.24
N HIS A 174 19.47 4.28 -0.14
CA HIS A 174 19.84 3.58 1.08
C HIS A 174 21.24 3.98 1.55
N ASN A 175 22.23 4.00 0.67
CA ASN A 175 23.60 4.41 1.00
C ASN A 175 23.68 5.86 1.49
N LYS A 176 22.89 6.77 0.91
CA LYS A 176 22.80 8.16 1.38
C LYS A 176 22.24 8.23 2.79
N GLU A 177 21.13 7.54 3.05
CA GLU A 177 20.48 7.47 4.36
C GLU A 177 21.45 6.93 5.43
N VAL A 178 22.16 5.83 5.13
CA VAL A 178 23.22 5.30 6.00
C VAL A 178 24.28 6.35 6.30
N SER A 179 24.77 7.06 5.28
CA SER A 179 25.80 8.09 5.47
C SER A 179 25.32 9.27 6.33
N GLU A 180 24.04 9.63 6.24
CA GLU A 180 23.42 10.68 7.06
C GLU A 180 23.31 10.25 8.52
N TYR A 181 22.88 9.02 8.78
CA TYR A 181 22.85 8.45 10.13
C TYR A 181 24.23 8.34 10.74
N GLN A 182 25.25 7.94 9.95
CA GLN A 182 26.63 7.90 10.42
C GLN A 182 27.15 9.28 10.84
N ARG A 183 26.87 10.32 10.06
CA ARG A 183 27.23 11.71 10.41
C ARG A 183 26.49 12.19 11.66
N TRP A 184 25.19 11.90 11.76
CA TRP A 184 24.37 12.27 12.92
C TRP A 184 24.86 11.57 14.19
N GLY A 185 25.15 10.27 14.13
CA GLY A 185 25.73 9.50 15.23
C GLY A 185 27.08 10.06 15.65
N SER A 186 27.98 10.30 14.68
CA SER A 186 29.30 10.89 14.94
C SER A 186 29.21 12.25 15.64
N SER A 187 28.24 13.09 15.28
CA SER A 187 28.01 14.39 15.92
C SER A 187 27.57 14.29 17.40
N ARG A 188 27.08 13.12 17.82
CA ARG A 188 26.63 12.80 19.18
C ARG A 188 27.58 11.84 19.92
N GLY A 189 28.73 11.52 19.34
CA GLY A 189 29.68 10.56 19.91
C GLY A 189 29.25 9.09 19.80
N ILE A 190 28.30 8.78 18.92
CA ILE A 190 27.82 7.42 18.64
C ILE A 190 28.54 6.91 17.39
N GLU A 191 29.36 5.86 17.53
CA GLU A 191 30.02 5.21 16.40
C GLU A 191 29.08 4.27 15.67
N VAL A 192 28.81 4.56 14.39
CA VAL A 192 27.93 3.77 13.53
C VAL A 192 28.76 3.11 12.44
N ASN A 193 29.38 1.98 12.81
CA ASN A 193 30.46 1.38 12.02
C ASN A 193 29.96 0.40 10.94
N ASN A 194 28.69 0.01 10.97
CA ASN A 194 28.09 -0.93 10.03
C ASN A 194 26.56 -0.75 9.92
N TYR A 195 25.93 -1.47 8.98
CA TYR A 195 24.47 -1.46 8.76
C TYR A 195 23.66 -1.81 10.02
N ALA A 196 24.16 -2.75 10.84
CA ALA A 196 23.51 -3.14 12.08
C ALA A 196 23.47 -1.98 13.10
N GLY A 197 24.54 -1.22 13.24
CA GLY A 197 24.59 -0.03 14.10
C GLY A 197 23.68 1.10 13.60
N VAL A 198 23.47 1.22 12.28
CA VAL A 198 22.48 2.18 11.72
C VAL A 198 21.06 1.78 12.09
N GLN A 199 20.74 0.48 12.03
CA GLN A 199 19.42 -0.03 12.41
C GLN A 199 19.15 0.15 13.91
N GLU A 200 20.12 -0.19 14.76
CA GLU A 200 20.01 -0.02 16.21
C GLU A 200 19.78 1.45 16.60
N LEU A 201 20.51 2.37 15.96
CA LEU A 201 20.33 3.81 16.17
C LEU A 201 18.98 4.33 15.66
N ARG A 202 18.50 3.80 14.53
CA ARG A 202 17.18 4.13 13.98
C ARG A 202 16.07 3.65 14.92
N ASP A 203 16.17 2.43 15.42
CA ASP A 203 15.20 1.86 16.36
C ASP A 203 15.18 2.68 17.67
N GLU A 204 16.35 3.05 18.19
CA GLU A 204 16.45 3.93 19.36
C GLU A 204 15.79 5.30 19.11
N LEU A 205 16.04 5.92 17.95
CA LEU A 205 15.38 7.16 17.53
C LEU A 205 13.85 7.03 17.42
N GLN A 206 13.36 5.90 16.92
CA GLN A 206 11.92 5.62 16.84
C GLN A 206 11.29 5.45 18.22
N THR A 207 12.01 4.87 19.19
CA THR A 207 11.53 4.79 20.57
C THR A 207 11.49 6.16 21.25
N LEU A 208 12.48 7.02 20.99
CA LEU A 208 12.56 8.38 21.53
C LEU A 208 11.54 9.34 20.91
N SER A 209 11.18 9.15 19.63
CA SER A 209 10.23 10.00 18.91
C SER A 209 8.75 9.65 19.19
N GLY A 210 8.46 8.60 19.95
CA GLY A 210 7.09 8.23 20.32
C GLY A 210 6.28 7.61 19.17
N SER A 211 6.49 6.31 18.94
CA SER A 211 5.56 5.34 18.31
C SER A 211 5.29 5.40 16.80
N THR A 212 5.20 4.19 16.23
CA THR A 212 4.67 3.78 14.90
C THR A 212 5.57 3.86 13.65
N MET A 213 6.50 2.91 13.49
CA MET A 213 6.73 2.20 12.23
C MET A 213 7.23 0.77 12.51
N SER A 214 6.44 -0.24 12.14
CA SER A 214 6.63 -1.66 12.52
C SER A 214 7.56 -2.41 11.54
N SER A 215 8.62 -3.01 12.08
CA SER A 215 9.26 -4.35 11.85
C SER A 215 9.28 -5.10 10.49
N PHE A 216 8.62 -4.67 9.41
CA PHE A 216 8.58 -5.44 8.14
C PHE A 216 9.58 -4.96 7.07
N GLN A 217 10.45 -4.00 7.38
CA GLN A 217 11.46 -3.48 6.46
C GLN A 217 12.80 -4.20 6.62
N ASN A 218 12.85 -5.46 6.17
CA ASN A 218 14.10 -6.04 5.68
C ASN A 218 13.87 -6.48 4.24
N ALA A 219 14.14 -5.56 3.31
CA ALA A 219 14.21 -5.82 1.87
C ALA A 219 15.66 -6.03 1.39
N PHE A 220 16.63 -6.08 2.31
CA PHE A 220 18.07 -6.13 2.01
C PHE A 220 18.87 -7.11 2.89
N THR A 221 18.21 -8.08 3.53
CA THR A 221 18.88 -9.28 4.08
C THR A 221 18.78 -10.44 3.11
#